data_AF-A0A428SM66-F1
#
_entry.id   AF-A0A428SM66-F1
#
_cell.length_a   1.000
_cell.length_b   1.000
_cell.length_c   1.000
_cell.angle_alpha   90.00
_cell.angle_beta   90.00
_cell.angle_gamma   90.00
#
_symmetry.space_group_name_H-M   'P 1'
#
loop_
_entity.id
_entity.type
_entity.pdbx_description
1 polymer ?
#
loop_
_entity_poly.entity_id
_entity_poly.type
_entity_poly.pdbx_seq_one_letter_code
_entity_poly.pdbx_strand_id
1 'polypeptide(L)'
;MVSKAWRVRFAPSSQVVPSIHRPPKDDSPVIRRQPKSKSACRECRLRRAKCDEAYPVCQHCARRGTVCTPAPRKTMWKLEMPLLIQQAACCRDGTTPSVLLQYYFEQVCHIMVLDPDINPLALPILDLFRESSALLHVVQSIAAAHMNGFRDANTSDCLVERGQTLLCIQQELLQTRKKAIATFLAIFLLGISSPWIEGTTGLEHLVGARALIDSILSDPTSDPSDPAIQLIVGNYIWWEMAASFNLDHRFHKSLSVEFISEAVQASQREYHPMAGYSLGMFYAVAKVTHYCRGVVDRQSRDLALEASLEDEMLAWTPSQEDELLFLLIDAYRKHGLIQLYRICGRDLEQDNEVMIQQWASEAMEGLLRIPPSSPYLNFQPIPLMSAASEIPAHKLQQREEVKLRFKAIYSLTRLPVMLEAINLLEEIWERRSLGITTTWLVILLERGQVFPLA
;
A
#
# COMPACT_ATOMS: atom_id res chain seq x y z
N MET A 1 41.75 -4.18 2.81
CA MET A 1 40.40 -3.62 3.04
C MET A 1 39.54 -3.95 1.82
N VAL A 2 38.81 -5.07 1.85
CA VAL A 2 37.92 -5.47 0.75
C VAL A 2 36.58 -4.79 0.99
N SER A 3 36.16 -3.92 0.08
CA SER A 3 34.79 -3.44 -0.04
C SER A 3 33.84 -4.64 0.01
N LYS A 4 33.11 -4.82 1.12
CA LYS A 4 32.14 -5.92 1.26
C LYS A 4 30.88 -5.54 0.51
N ALA A 5 30.90 -5.56 -0.82
CA ALA A 5 29.72 -5.37 -1.65
C ALA A 5 28.71 -6.52 -1.43
N TRP A 6 27.42 -6.21 -1.42
CA TRP A 6 26.36 -7.21 -1.52
C TRP A 6 26.52 -8.00 -2.83
N ARG A 7 26.34 -9.32 -2.79
CA ARG A 7 26.43 -10.17 -3.99
C ARG A 7 25.11 -10.88 -4.25
N VAL A 8 24.67 -10.83 -5.51
CA VAL A 8 23.52 -11.57 -6.03
C VAL A 8 24.04 -12.72 -6.87
N ARG A 9 23.62 -13.96 -6.59
CA ARG A 9 23.92 -15.13 -7.43
C ARG A 9 22.69 -15.60 -8.14
N PHE A 10 22.72 -15.71 -9.46
CA PHE A 10 21.62 -16.28 -10.24
C PHE A 10 21.63 -17.82 -10.20
N ALA A 11 20.46 -18.43 -10.18
CA ALA A 11 20.29 -19.86 -10.36
C ALA A 11 20.72 -20.26 -11.78
N PRO A 12 21.35 -21.44 -11.98
CA PRO A 12 21.69 -21.90 -13.32
C PRO A 12 20.43 -21.99 -14.19
N SER A 13 20.47 -21.38 -15.38
CA SER A 13 19.35 -21.40 -16.32
C SER A 13 19.03 -22.85 -16.70
N SER A 14 17.82 -23.32 -16.39
CA SER A 14 17.29 -24.55 -16.96
C SER A 14 16.75 -24.30 -18.36
N GLN A 15 17.59 -23.77 -19.26
CA GLN A 15 17.29 -23.75 -20.69
C GLN A 15 17.50 -25.16 -21.23
N VAL A 16 16.39 -25.86 -21.50
CA VAL A 16 16.42 -27.03 -22.36
C VAL A 16 16.71 -26.52 -23.76
N VAL A 17 17.97 -26.65 -24.19
CA VAL A 17 18.35 -26.45 -25.60
C VAL A 17 17.52 -27.45 -26.43
N PRO A 18 16.74 -27.01 -27.43
CA PRO A 18 16.05 -27.94 -28.32
C PRO A 18 17.11 -28.74 -29.06
N SER A 19 17.17 -30.05 -28.82
CA SER A 19 17.98 -30.97 -29.62
C SER A 19 17.45 -30.96 -31.05
N ILE A 20 18.22 -30.36 -31.96
CA ILE A 20 17.96 -30.38 -33.39
C ILE A 20 18.44 -31.74 -33.91
N HIS A 21 17.51 -32.45 -34.56
CA HIS A 21 17.63 -33.73 -35.29
C HIS A 21 17.24 -35.03 -34.56
N ARG A 22 15.98 -35.43 -34.78
CA ARG A 22 15.59 -36.84 -34.94
C ARG A 22 14.56 -36.95 -36.08
N PRO A 23 14.66 -37.95 -36.98
CA PRO A 23 13.75 -38.11 -38.11
C PRO A 23 12.37 -38.61 -37.64
N PRO A 24 11.31 -38.40 -38.45
CA PRO A 24 9.94 -38.60 -38.02
C PRO A 24 9.62 -40.10 -37.91
N LYS A 25 8.98 -40.50 -36.80
CA LYS A 25 8.33 -41.80 -36.68
C LYS A 25 6.87 -41.62 -36.29
N ASP A 26 6.04 -42.06 -37.22
CA ASP A 26 4.71 -42.69 -37.14
C ASP A 26 3.57 -41.98 -36.41
N ASP A 27 2.50 -41.74 -37.19
CA ASP A 27 1.23 -41.12 -36.80
C ASP A 27 0.39 -42.09 -35.97
N SER A 28 0.54 -42.01 -34.65
CA SER A 28 -0.49 -42.44 -33.70
C SER A 28 -0.98 -41.20 -32.95
N PRO A 29 -2.28 -41.08 -32.60
CA PRO A 29 -2.77 -39.96 -31.81
C PRO A 29 -2.26 -40.10 -30.38
N VAL A 30 -1.01 -39.70 -30.15
CA VAL A 30 -0.50 -39.48 -28.82
C VAL A 30 -1.34 -38.34 -28.26
N ILE A 31 -2.22 -38.65 -27.31
CA ILE A 31 -2.80 -37.65 -26.41
C ILE A 31 -1.59 -36.98 -25.75
N ARG A 32 -1.09 -35.89 -26.35
CA ARG A 32 -0.03 -35.07 -25.78
C ARG A 32 -0.63 -34.51 -24.51
N ARG A 33 -0.34 -35.17 -23.38
CA ARG A 33 -0.63 -34.64 -22.04
C ARG A 33 0.02 -33.27 -21.99
N GLN A 34 -0.80 -32.23 -22.10
CA GLN A 34 -0.29 -30.87 -22.07
C GLN A 34 0.51 -30.67 -20.78
N PRO A 35 1.67 -29.99 -20.86
CA PRO A 35 2.54 -29.82 -19.71
C PRO A 35 1.75 -29.22 -18.55
N LYS A 36 1.81 -29.86 -17.38
CA LYS A 36 1.21 -29.34 -16.15
C LYS A 36 1.85 -27.99 -15.84
N SER A 37 1.03 -26.99 -15.49
CA SER A 37 1.48 -25.71 -14.95
C SER A 37 2.46 -25.96 -13.81
N LYS A 38 3.66 -25.38 -13.90
CA LYS A 38 4.74 -25.57 -12.91
C LYS A 38 4.52 -24.68 -11.67
N SER A 39 3.73 -23.61 -11.82
CA SER A 39 3.49 -22.56 -10.82
C SER A 39 2.00 -22.38 -10.50
N ALA A 40 1.17 -23.42 -10.64
CA ALA A 40 -0.27 -23.33 -10.41
C ALA A 40 -0.58 -22.80 -9.01
N CYS A 41 -1.53 -21.85 -8.91
CA CYS A 41 -2.01 -21.31 -7.64
C CYS A 41 -2.61 -22.42 -6.74
N ARG A 42 -2.66 -22.16 -5.43
CA ARG A 42 -3.14 -23.14 -4.43
C ARG A 42 -4.54 -23.65 -4.76
N GLU A 43 -5.46 -22.74 -5.08
CA GLU A 43 -6.85 -23.07 -5.39
C GLU A 43 -7.00 -23.98 -6.61
N CYS A 44 -6.33 -23.64 -7.71
CA CYS A 44 -6.38 -24.47 -8.92
C CYS A 44 -5.75 -25.85 -8.68
N ARG A 45 -4.69 -25.92 -7.86
CA ARG A 45 -4.05 -27.19 -7.49
C ARG A 45 -4.99 -28.08 -6.67
N LEU A 46 -5.64 -27.53 -5.65
CA LEU A 46 -6.62 -28.25 -4.82
C LEU A 46 -7.78 -28.77 -5.68
N ARG A 47 -8.25 -27.96 -6.63
CA ARG A 47 -9.37 -28.28 -7.53
C ARG A 47 -8.96 -29.12 -8.74
N ARG A 48 -7.67 -29.41 -8.92
CA ARG A 48 -7.10 -30.09 -10.09
C ARG A 48 -7.49 -29.42 -11.42
N ALA A 49 -7.65 -28.09 -11.42
CA ALA A 49 -7.97 -27.27 -12.59
C ALA A 49 -6.71 -26.71 -13.26
N LYS A 50 -6.80 -26.37 -14.55
CA LYS A 50 -5.71 -25.70 -15.29
C LYS A 50 -5.57 -24.26 -14.80
N CYS A 51 -4.40 -23.93 -14.27
CA CYS A 51 -4.03 -22.56 -13.91
C CYS A 51 -3.26 -21.92 -15.07
N ASP A 52 -3.63 -20.69 -15.40
CA ASP A 52 -2.97 -19.80 -16.36
C ASP A 52 -1.78 -19.04 -15.75
N GLU A 53 -1.52 -19.20 -14.45
CA GLU A 53 -0.41 -18.59 -13.72
C GLU A 53 -0.40 -17.05 -13.72
N ALA A 54 -1.50 -16.39 -14.14
CA ALA A 54 -1.64 -14.94 -14.04
C ALA A 54 -1.63 -14.49 -12.57
N TYR A 55 -1.08 -13.29 -12.35
CA TYR A 55 -0.85 -12.67 -11.05
C TYR A 55 -1.52 -11.28 -11.01
N PRO A 56 -2.14 -10.87 -9.89
CA PRO A 56 -2.27 -11.58 -8.60
C PRO A 56 -3.37 -12.64 -8.60
N VAL A 57 -4.29 -12.59 -9.56
CA VAL A 57 -5.43 -13.52 -9.67
C VAL A 57 -5.40 -14.22 -11.02
N CYS A 58 -5.42 -15.55 -11.00
CA CYS A 58 -5.52 -16.34 -12.22
C CYS A 58 -6.94 -16.31 -12.80
N GLN A 59 -7.11 -16.45 -14.12
CA GLN A 59 -8.42 -16.35 -14.78
C GLN A 59 -9.45 -17.37 -14.25
N HIS A 60 -9.00 -18.53 -13.78
CA HIS A 60 -9.91 -19.51 -13.17
C HIS A 60 -10.44 -19.03 -11.82
N CYS A 61 -9.59 -18.47 -10.96
CA CYS A 61 -10.00 -17.91 -9.67
C CYS A 61 -10.86 -16.65 -9.86
N ALA A 62 -10.51 -15.80 -10.84
CA ALA A 62 -11.26 -14.59 -11.18
C ALA A 62 -12.71 -14.92 -11.56
N ARG A 63 -12.91 -15.86 -12.51
CA ARG A 63 -14.27 -16.29 -12.93
C ARG A 63 -15.11 -16.91 -11.81
N ARG A 64 -14.46 -17.45 -10.77
CA ARG A 64 -15.13 -18.07 -9.63
C ARG A 64 -15.38 -17.13 -8.47
N GLY A 65 -14.77 -15.94 -8.50
CA GLY A 65 -14.81 -15.00 -7.39
C GLY A 65 -14.19 -15.49 -6.09
N THR A 66 -13.17 -16.34 -6.20
CA THR A 66 -12.43 -16.90 -5.05
C THR A 66 -11.07 -16.24 -4.92
N VAL A 67 -10.61 -16.04 -3.68
CA VAL A 67 -9.23 -15.59 -3.38
C VAL A 67 -8.22 -16.50 -4.08
N CYS A 68 -7.29 -15.90 -4.81
CA CYS A 68 -6.18 -16.62 -5.42
C CYS A 68 -4.99 -16.58 -4.47
N THR A 69 -4.37 -17.73 -4.22
CA THR A 69 -3.05 -17.77 -3.57
C THR A 69 -2.03 -18.20 -4.62
N PRO A 70 -1.35 -17.25 -5.29
CA PRO A 70 -0.31 -17.57 -6.25
C PRO A 70 0.74 -18.49 -5.64
N ALA A 71 1.30 -19.39 -6.46
CA ALA A 71 2.48 -20.12 -6.03
C ALA A 71 3.63 -19.11 -5.83
N PRO A 72 4.49 -19.30 -4.83
CA PRO A 72 5.70 -18.50 -4.72
C PRO A 72 6.49 -18.63 -6.03
N ARG A 73 6.93 -17.49 -6.58
CA ARG A 73 7.79 -17.49 -7.77
C ARG A 73 9.07 -18.24 -7.42
N LYS A 74 9.61 -19.00 -8.38
CA LYS A 74 10.90 -19.66 -8.16
C LYS A 74 11.96 -18.58 -7.98
N THR A 75 12.59 -18.56 -6.81
CA THR A 75 13.77 -17.77 -6.51
C THR A 75 14.83 -18.00 -7.60
N MET A 76 15.01 -17.00 -8.47
CA MET A 76 15.99 -17.06 -9.56
C MET A 76 17.37 -16.59 -9.12
N TRP A 77 17.47 -16.05 -7.90
CA TRP A 77 18.69 -15.46 -7.39
C TRP A 77 18.78 -15.64 -5.87
N LYS A 78 19.97 -15.63 -5.29
CA LYS A 78 20.16 -15.69 -3.83
C LYS A 78 20.98 -14.51 -3.35
N LEU A 79 20.46 -13.79 -2.35
CA LEU A 79 21.19 -12.74 -1.65
C LEU A 79 22.30 -13.34 -0.80
N GLU A 80 23.54 -12.91 -1.03
CA GLU A 80 24.64 -13.21 -0.12
C GLU A 80 24.82 -12.07 0.87
N MET A 81 24.41 -12.32 2.12
CA MET A 81 24.61 -11.39 3.23
C MET A 81 26.12 -11.24 3.50
N PRO A 82 26.65 -10.01 3.65
CA PRO A 82 27.94 -9.81 4.28
C PRO A 82 27.96 -10.46 5.66
N LEU A 83 29.06 -11.14 6.02
CA LEU A 83 29.21 -11.91 7.27
C LEU A 83 28.79 -11.17 8.57
N LEU A 84 28.72 -9.83 8.54
CA LEU A 84 28.30 -9.00 9.69
C LEU A 84 26.79 -9.10 10.00
N ILE A 85 25.94 -9.43 9.04
CA ILE A 85 24.48 -9.58 9.25
C ILE A 85 24.10 -11.02 9.59
N GLN A 86 25.00 -11.98 9.37
CA GLN A 86 24.79 -13.39 9.72
C GLN A 86 24.80 -13.66 11.23
N GLN A 87 25.17 -12.68 12.06
CA GLN A 87 25.14 -12.80 13.52
C GLN A 87 23.76 -12.55 14.13
N ALA A 88 22.76 -12.13 13.34
CA ALA A 88 21.37 -12.14 13.77
C ALA A 88 20.91 -13.60 13.97
N ALA A 89 20.39 -13.88 15.16
CA ALA A 89 20.09 -15.21 15.67
C ALA A 89 19.24 -16.05 14.71
N CYS A 90 19.46 -17.37 14.67
CA CYS A 90 18.50 -18.29 14.05
C CYS A 90 17.14 -18.12 14.73
N CYS A 91 16.08 -17.90 13.93
CA CYS A 91 14.72 -18.01 14.42
C CYS A 91 14.45 -19.45 14.88
N ARG A 92 13.54 -19.64 15.85
CA ARG A 92 13.27 -20.96 16.44
C ARG A 92 12.76 -21.99 15.43
N ASP A 93 12.19 -21.53 14.32
CA ASP A 93 11.61 -22.36 13.25
C ASP A 93 12.57 -22.68 12.09
N GLY A 94 13.87 -22.37 12.23
CA GLY A 94 14.87 -22.62 11.19
C GLY A 94 14.87 -21.59 10.05
N THR A 95 13.98 -20.60 10.10
CA THR A 95 14.04 -19.41 9.25
C THR A 95 15.27 -18.60 9.63
N THR A 96 16.09 -18.23 8.64
CA THR A 96 17.27 -17.39 8.88
C THR A 96 16.99 -15.95 8.46
N PRO A 97 17.68 -14.96 9.04
CA PRO A 97 17.65 -13.56 8.58
C PRO A 97 17.82 -13.40 7.06
N SER A 98 18.60 -14.28 6.44
CA SER A 98 18.82 -14.29 4.98
C SER A 98 17.59 -14.75 4.18
N VAL A 99 16.78 -15.66 4.73
CA VAL A 99 15.55 -16.14 4.10
C VAL A 99 14.46 -15.07 4.19
N LEU A 100 14.31 -14.42 5.35
CA LEU A 100 13.36 -13.32 5.53
C LEU A 100 13.67 -12.16 4.58
N LEU A 101 14.95 -11.78 4.48
CA LEU A 101 15.34 -10.68 3.60
C LEU A 101 15.20 -11.03 2.11
N GLN A 102 15.53 -12.27 1.71
CA GLN A 102 15.25 -12.74 0.35
C GLN A 102 13.76 -12.67 0.05
N TYR A 103 12.93 -13.17 0.96
CA TYR A 103 11.48 -13.18 0.81
C TYR A 103 10.91 -11.76 0.72
N TYR A 104 11.44 -10.82 1.51
CA TYR A 104 11.07 -9.42 1.45
C TYR A 104 11.23 -8.83 0.03
N PHE A 105 12.42 -9.01 -0.55
CA PHE A 105 12.71 -8.49 -1.89
C PHE A 105 11.93 -9.19 -3.01
N GLU A 106 11.52 -10.44 -2.80
CA GLU A 106 10.77 -11.19 -3.81
C GLU A 106 9.26 -10.95 -3.75
N GLN A 107 8.71 -10.60 -2.59
CA GLN A 107 7.27 -10.60 -2.35
C GLN A 107 6.75 -9.35 -1.65
N VAL A 108 7.43 -8.86 -0.63
CA VAL A 108 6.88 -7.86 0.31
C VAL A 108 7.10 -6.43 -0.17
N CYS A 109 8.30 -6.09 -0.65
CA CYS A 109 8.59 -4.72 -1.08
C CYS A 109 7.65 -4.24 -2.21
N HIS A 110 7.13 -5.15 -3.03
CA HIS A 110 6.23 -4.85 -4.13
C HIS A 110 4.82 -4.44 -3.70
N ILE A 111 4.40 -4.74 -2.47
CA ILE A 111 3.08 -4.35 -1.95
C ILE A 111 3.14 -3.05 -1.13
N MET A 112 4.28 -2.36 -1.14
CA MET A 112 4.50 -1.12 -0.36
C MET A 112 4.85 0.07 -1.25
N VAL A 113 4.69 -0.04 -2.56
CA VAL A 113 4.97 1.03 -3.53
C VAL A 113 3.91 1.05 -4.62
N LEU A 114 3.74 2.21 -5.26
CA LEU A 114 2.80 2.37 -6.36
C LEU A 114 3.29 1.66 -7.62
N ASP A 115 4.60 1.77 -7.90
CA ASP A 115 5.23 1.15 -9.05
C ASP A 115 6.34 0.18 -8.62
N PRO A 116 6.17 -1.13 -8.80
CA PRO A 116 7.17 -2.12 -8.42
C PRO A 116 8.42 -2.09 -9.29
N ASP A 117 8.38 -1.51 -10.50
CA ASP A 117 9.54 -1.42 -11.40
C ASP A 117 10.52 -0.33 -10.96
N ILE A 118 10.04 0.69 -10.24
CA ILE A 118 10.84 1.79 -9.68
C ILE A 118 10.75 1.75 -8.15
N ASN A 119 11.08 0.61 -7.54
CA ASN A 119 10.88 0.39 -6.10
C ASN A 119 12.11 0.78 -5.24
N PRO A 120 12.06 1.89 -4.47
CA PRO A 120 13.14 2.31 -3.57
C PRO A 120 13.31 1.37 -2.37
N LEU A 121 12.27 0.64 -2.01
CA LEU A 121 12.26 -0.36 -0.94
C LEU A 121 12.76 -1.73 -1.42
N ALA A 122 13.08 -1.89 -2.70
CA ALA A 122 13.74 -3.09 -3.22
C ALA A 122 15.27 -2.99 -3.03
N LEU A 123 16.07 -3.35 -4.04
CA LEU A 123 17.54 -3.35 -3.93
C LEU A 123 18.19 -2.04 -3.45
N PRO A 124 17.68 -0.82 -3.78
CA PRO A 124 18.29 0.42 -3.32
C PRO A 124 18.42 0.55 -1.79
N ILE A 125 17.51 -0.06 -1.02
CA ILE A 125 17.53 0.00 0.45
C ILE A 125 18.72 -0.74 1.08
N LEU A 126 19.43 -1.59 0.32
CA LEU A 126 20.57 -2.37 0.80
C LEU A 126 21.73 -1.50 1.30
N ASP A 127 21.90 -0.31 0.74
CA ASP A 127 22.93 0.64 1.18
C ASP A 127 22.54 1.28 2.52
N LEU A 128 21.24 1.49 2.74
CA LEU A 128 20.68 2.10 3.95
C LEU A 128 20.69 1.16 5.16
N PHE A 129 20.74 -0.17 4.96
CA PHE A 129 20.87 -1.14 6.06
C PHE A 129 22.17 -0.99 6.87
N ARG A 130 23.21 -0.36 6.29
CA ARG A 130 24.45 -0.04 7.04
C ARG A 130 24.29 1.18 7.91
N GLU A 131 23.36 2.05 7.55
CA GLU A 131 23.11 3.30 8.23
C GLU A 131 22.14 3.08 9.39
N SER A 132 21.08 2.31 9.17
CA SER A 132 20.05 2.02 10.19
C SER A 132 19.90 0.50 10.41
N SER A 133 20.20 0.06 11.64
CA SER A 133 19.90 -1.31 12.06
C SER A 133 18.40 -1.48 12.25
N ALA A 134 17.68 -0.43 12.65
CA ALA A 134 16.22 -0.47 12.75
C ALA A 134 15.57 -0.84 11.41
N LEU A 135 16.10 -0.29 10.31
CA LEU A 135 15.57 -0.55 8.97
C LEU A 135 15.68 -2.02 8.57
N LEU A 136 16.77 -2.69 8.96
CA LEU A 136 16.92 -4.12 8.70
C LEU A 136 15.90 -4.95 9.49
N HIS A 137 15.77 -4.66 10.79
CA HIS A 137 14.87 -5.38 11.68
C HIS A 137 13.40 -5.22 11.27
N VAL A 138 12.97 -4.01 10.87
CA VAL A 138 11.56 -3.80 10.47
C VAL A 138 11.22 -4.54 9.19
N VAL A 139 12.15 -4.57 8.22
CA VAL A 139 11.99 -5.32 6.98
C VAL A 139 11.85 -6.82 7.24
N GLN A 140 12.65 -7.37 8.17
CA GLN A 140 12.57 -8.76 8.58
C GLN A 140 11.26 -9.08 9.33
N SER A 141 10.82 -8.16 10.19
CA SER A 141 9.53 -8.25 10.89
C SER A 141 8.36 -8.36 9.90
N ILE A 142 8.26 -7.42 8.95
CA ILE A 142 7.19 -7.43 7.94
C ILE A 142 7.26 -8.70 7.07
N ALA A 143 8.47 -9.14 6.70
CA ALA A 143 8.64 -10.39 5.95
C ALA A 143 8.14 -11.61 6.70
N ALA A 144 8.47 -11.73 8.00
CA ALA A 144 8.01 -12.82 8.85
C ALA A 144 6.48 -12.81 8.97
N ALA A 145 5.86 -11.64 9.15
CA ALA A 145 4.40 -11.50 9.20
C ALA A 145 3.73 -11.90 7.88
N HIS A 146 4.24 -11.41 6.75
CA HIS A 146 3.68 -11.66 5.43
C HIS A 146 3.80 -13.15 5.02
N MET A 147 4.90 -13.83 5.38
CA MET A 147 5.06 -15.27 5.16
C MET A 147 3.94 -16.08 5.83
N ASN A 148 3.51 -15.65 7.01
CA ASN A 148 2.43 -16.25 7.79
C ASN A 148 1.04 -15.66 7.46
N GLY A 149 0.96 -14.74 6.49
CA GLY A 149 -0.28 -14.13 6.04
C GLY A 149 -0.97 -13.25 7.09
N PHE A 150 -0.21 -12.67 8.02
CA PHE A 150 -0.67 -11.74 9.08
C PHE A 150 -1.73 -12.29 10.05
N ARG A 151 -2.24 -13.51 9.87
CA ARG A 151 -3.31 -14.12 10.70
C ARG A 151 -2.84 -14.53 12.09
N ASP A 152 -1.55 -14.82 12.22
CA ASP A 152 -0.88 -15.21 13.47
C ASP A 152 0.28 -14.26 13.75
N ALA A 153 0.06 -12.94 13.66
CA ALA A 153 1.11 -11.92 13.87
C ALA A 153 1.74 -11.95 15.29
N ASN A 154 1.17 -12.74 16.22
CA ASN A 154 1.80 -13.18 17.46
C ASN A 154 2.88 -14.27 17.28
N THR A 155 3.37 -14.50 16.05
CA THR A 155 4.54 -15.33 15.82
C THR A 155 5.74 -14.65 16.48
N SER A 156 6.39 -15.36 17.41
CA SER A 156 7.47 -14.84 18.24
C SER A 156 8.54 -14.10 17.43
N ASP A 157 8.87 -14.56 16.22
CA ASP A 157 9.95 -14.00 15.42
C ASP A 157 9.62 -12.60 14.88
N CYS A 158 8.40 -12.38 14.38
CA CYS A 158 7.97 -11.08 13.86
C CYS A 158 8.01 -10.00 14.95
N LEU A 159 7.48 -10.31 16.13
CA LEU A 159 7.44 -9.38 17.26
C LEU A 159 8.83 -9.14 17.88
N VAL A 160 9.72 -10.13 17.86
CA VAL A 160 11.11 -9.98 18.31
C VAL A 160 11.86 -8.97 17.42
N GLU A 161 11.81 -9.14 16.10
CA GLU A 161 12.43 -8.20 15.16
C GLU A 161 11.82 -6.80 15.27
N ARG A 162 10.51 -6.72 15.51
CA ARG A 162 9.80 -5.46 15.73
C ARG A 162 10.24 -4.74 17.02
N GLY A 163 10.41 -5.49 18.11
CA GLY A 163 10.96 -4.97 19.36
C GLY A 163 12.39 -4.44 19.19
N GLN A 164 13.23 -5.15 18.43
CA GLN A 164 14.58 -4.70 18.10
C GLN A 164 14.56 -3.42 17.25
N THR A 165 13.62 -3.31 16.31
CA THR A 165 13.40 -2.08 15.52
C THR A 165 13.21 -0.87 16.43
N LEU A 166 12.28 -0.95 17.40
CA LEU A 166 12.00 0.15 18.34
C LEU A 166 13.24 0.55 19.15
N LEU A 167 14.00 -0.43 19.66
CA LEU A 167 15.23 -0.17 20.41
C LEU A 167 16.28 0.54 19.54
N CYS A 168 16.46 0.09 18.30
CA CYS A 168 17.39 0.70 17.36
C CYS A 168 16.96 2.12 16.97
N ILE A 169 15.66 2.37 16.71
CA ILE A 169 15.15 3.74 16.42
C ILE A 169 15.47 4.67 17.59
N GLN A 170 15.20 4.26 18.83
CA GLN A 170 15.50 5.08 20.01
C GLN A 170 16.99 5.45 20.09
N GLN A 171 17.89 4.49 19.83
CA GLN A 171 19.33 4.74 19.82
C GLN A 171 19.75 5.66 18.68
N GLU A 172 19.21 5.45 17.47
CA GLU A 172 19.52 6.25 16.28
C GLU A 172 19.10 7.71 16.45
N LEU A 173 17.92 7.96 17.04
CA LEU A 173 17.44 9.31 17.34
C LEU A 173 18.33 10.06 18.35
N LEU A 174 19.03 9.33 19.23
CA LEU A 174 19.99 9.91 20.18
C LEU A 174 21.38 10.17 19.56
N GLN A 175 21.76 9.45 18.50
CA GLN A 175 23.14 9.36 17.99
C GLN A 175 23.47 10.25 16.78
N THR A 176 22.78 11.40 16.60
CA THR A 176 23.02 12.46 15.59
C THR A 176 22.34 12.27 14.21
N ARG A 177 21.93 13.39 13.59
CA ARG A 177 21.12 13.52 12.34
C ARG A 177 21.65 12.84 11.06
N LYS A 178 22.88 12.33 11.02
CA LYS A 178 23.54 11.85 9.78
C LYS A 178 22.88 10.65 9.10
N LYS A 179 21.92 9.99 9.76
CA LYS A 179 21.24 8.77 9.31
C LYS A 179 19.72 8.96 9.12
N ALA A 180 19.27 10.22 9.07
CA ALA A 180 17.85 10.56 9.21
C ALA A 180 16.95 9.94 8.13
N ILE A 181 17.44 9.75 6.89
CA ILE A 181 16.67 9.09 5.82
C ILE A 181 16.42 7.62 6.14
N ALA A 182 17.46 6.86 6.49
CA ALA A 182 17.33 5.44 6.83
C ALA A 182 16.45 5.23 8.08
N THR A 183 16.63 6.08 9.09
CA THR A 183 15.79 6.07 10.31
C THR A 183 14.34 6.45 9.99
N PHE A 184 14.10 7.43 9.10
CA PHE A 184 12.75 7.76 8.63
C PHE A 184 12.09 6.54 7.98
N LEU A 185 12.76 5.87 7.05
CA LEU A 185 12.21 4.69 6.39
C LEU A 185 11.90 3.58 7.40
N ALA A 186 12.70 3.43 8.46
CA ALA A 186 12.42 2.48 9.51
C ALA A 186 11.14 2.83 10.28
N ILE A 187 10.96 4.11 10.65
CA ILE A 187 9.76 4.62 11.32
C ILE A 187 8.52 4.48 10.42
N PHE A 188 8.65 4.84 9.14
CA PHE A 188 7.59 4.72 8.14
C PHE A 188 7.14 3.26 7.99
N LEU A 189 8.07 2.34 7.72
CA LEU A 189 7.75 0.92 7.59
C LEU A 189 7.17 0.34 8.88
N LEU A 190 7.66 0.77 10.05
CA LEU A 190 7.13 0.34 11.34
C LEU A 190 5.68 0.80 11.50
N GLY A 191 5.40 2.07 11.20
CA GLY A 191 4.09 2.69 11.37
C GLY A 191 3.03 2.17 10.40
N ILE A 192 3.33 2.06 9.09
CA ILE A 192 2.36 1.53 8.13
C ILE A 192 2.02 0.06 8.42
N SER A 193 2.96 -0.69 9.00
CA SER A 193 2.78 -2.10 9.32
C SER A 193 2.21 -2.38 10.72
N SER A 194 2.07 -1.37 11.58
CA SER A 194 1.45 -1.52 12.91
C SER A 194 0.05 -2.12 12.84
N PRO A 195 -0.87 -1.66 11.99
CA PRO A 195 -2.22 -2.21 11.96
C PRO A 195 -2.26 -3.63 11.37
N TRP A 196 -1.26 -4.03 10.56
CA TRP A 196 -1.17 -5.37 9.98
C TRP A 196 -0.68 -6.42 10.98
N ILE A 197 0.17 -6.00 11.92
CA ILE A 197 0.93 -6.91 12.80
C ILE A 197 0.47 -6.81 14.25
N GLU A 198 0.32 -5.60 14.79
CA GLU A 198 0.00 -5.37 16.20
C GLU A 198 -1.49 -5.12 16.42
N GLY A 199 -2.23 -4.81 15.35
CA GLY A 199 -3.61 -4.33 15.44
C GLY A 199 -3.73 -2.92 16.04
N THR A 200 -2.62 -2.22 16.22
CA THR A 200 -2.56 -0.82 16.66
C THR A 200 -2.60 0.12 15.45
N THR A 201 -2.87 1.40 15.67
CA THR A 201 -3.05 2.36 14.58
C THR A 201 -1.74 2.82 13.94
N GLY A 202 -0.62 2.76 14.67
CA GLY A 202 0.70 3.23 14.24
C GLY A 202 0.81 4.76 14.10
N LEU A 203 -0.18 5.52 14.56
CA LEU A 203 -0.25 6.98 14.37
C LEU A 203 0.85 7.74 15.15
N GLU A 204 1.33 7.18 16.26
CA GLU A 204 2.46 7.71 17.01
C GLU A 204 3.74 7.74 16.16
N HIS A 205 3.90 6.78 15.26
CA HIS A 205 5.04 6.73 14.33
C HIS A 205 4.89 7.80 13.24
N LEU A 206 3.67 8.10 12.78
CA LEU A 206 3.42 9.18 11.82
C LEU A 206 3.81 10.54 12.42
N VAL A 207 3.40 10.81 13.66
CA VAL A 207 3.77 12.04 14.38
C VAL A 207 5.29 12.13 14.56
N GLY A 208 5.94 11.03 14.92
CA GLY A 208 7.40 10.96 15.03
C GLY A 208 8.12 11.18 13.69
N ALA A 209 7.61 10.58 12.61
CA ALA A 209 8.15 10.72 11.26
C ALA A 209 8.08 12.18 10.77
N ARG A 210 6.96 12.87 11.05
CA ARG A 210 6.82 14.30 10.78
C ARG A 210 7.87 15.12 11.50
N ALA A 211 8.06 14.90 12.79
CA ALA A 211 9.06 15.63 13.58
C ALA A 211 10.49 15.39 13.05
N LEU A 212 10.77 14.20 12.54
CA LEU A 212 12.04 13.88 11.88
C LEU A 212 12.20 14.64 10.56
N ILE A 213 11.16 14.69 9.71
CA ILE A 213 11.16 15.49 8.48
C ILE A 213 11.38 16.97 8.81
N ASP A 214 10.62 17.55 9.75
CA ASP A 214 10.80 18.94 10.18
C ASP A 214 12.25 19.21 10.61
N SER A 215 12.88 18.28 11.31
CA SER A 215 14.28 18.39 11.74
C SER A 215 15.29 18.27 10.58
N ILE A 216 14.99 17.50 9.53
CA ILE A 216 15.83 17.41 8.32
C ILE A 216 15.72 18.74 7.57
N LEU A 217 14.50 19.20 7.32
CA LEU A 217 14.24 20.41 6.52
C LEU A 217 14.67 21.71 7.20
N SER A 218 14.78 21.71 8.53
CA SER A 218 15.34 22.84 9.28
C SER A 218 16.87 22.94 9.16
N ASP A 219 17.55 21.97 8.54
CA ASP A 219 18.99 22.04 8.30
C ASP A 219 19.28 22.96 7.08
N PRO A 220 20.06 24.04 7.24
CA PRO A 220 20.38 24.96 6.13
C PRO A 220 21.15 24.31 4.98
N THR A 221 21.71 23.13 5.19
CA THR A 221 22.44 22.37 4.16
C THR A 221 21.56 21.41 3.38
N SER A 222 20.30 21.23 3.80
CA SER A 222 19.35 20.38 3.09
C SER A 222 18.90 21.02 1.79
N ASP A 223 18.99 20.25 0.72
CA ASP A 223 18.46 20.60 -0.59
C ASP A 223 17.07 19.95 -0.72
N PRO A 224 15.97 20.72 -0.77
CA PRO A 224 14.63 20.18 -0.99
C PRO A 224 14.54 19.32 -2.25
N SER A 225 15.39 19.57 -3.26
CA SER A 225 15.41 18.80 -4.51
C SER A 225 16.20 17.48 -4.43
N ASP A 226 16.86 17.18 -3.30
CA ASP A 226 17.54 15.91 -3.08
C ASP A 226 16.56 14.74 -3.26
N PRO A 227 16.84 13.77 -4.16
CA PRO A 227 15.97 12.61 -4.40
C PRO A 227 15.61 11.82 -3.13
N ALA A 228 16.51 11.76 -2.15
CA ALA A 228 16.24 11.08 -0.88
C ALA A 228 15.29 11.87 0.01
N ILE A 229 15.35 13.21 -0.02
CA ILE A 229 14.37 14.08 0.66
C ILE A 229 13.02 13.97 -0.03
N GLN A 230 12.98 14.05 -1.36
CA GLN A 230 11.76 13.85 -2.14
C GLN A 230 11.11 12.49 -1.84
N LEU A 231 11.92 11.43 -1.73
CA LEU A 231 11.45 10.09 -1.36
C LEU A 231 10.73 10.06 -0.01
N ILE A 232 11.37 10.56 1.06
CA ILE A 232 10.77 10.49 2.41
C ILE A 232 9.52 11.37 2.52
N VAL A 233 9.50 12.49 1.80
CA VAL A 233 8.37 13.42 1.80
C VAL A 233 7.19 12.85 1.05
N GLY A 234 7.42 12.24 -0.12
CA GLY A 234 6.37 11.55 -0.85
C GLY A 234 5.78 10.37 -0.09
N ASN A 235 6.63 9.60 0.61
CA ASN A 235 6.16 8.54 1.53
C ASN A 235 5.33 9.10 2.69
N TYR A 236 5.79 10.20 3.31
CA TYR A 236 5.06 10.84 4.40
C TYR A 236 3.71 11.38 3.95
N ILE A 237 3.63 12.13 2.85
CA ILE A 237 2.38 12.73 2.36
C ILE A 237 1.37 11.64 2.01
N TRP A 238 1.81 10.54 1.37
CA TRP A 238 0.92 9.41 1.11
C TRP A 238 0.41 8.77 2.41
N TRP A 239 1.29 8.57 3.39
CA TRP A 239 0.90 7.99 4.68
C TRP A 239 -0.01 8.92 5.48
N GLU A 240 0.27 10.21 5.47
CA GLU A 240 -0.56 11.24 6.09
C GLU A 240 -1.95 11.26 5.43
N MET A 241 -2.03 11.26 4.11
CA MET A 241 -3.31 11.13 3.39
C MET A 241 -4.07 9.89 3.85
N ALA A 242 -3.38 8.75 3.94
CA ALA A 242 -3.94 7.48 4.39
C ALA A 242 -4.47 7.50 5.83
N ALA A 243 -3.75 8.16 6.74
CA ALA A 243 -4.01 8.14 8.18
C ALA A 243 -4.78 9.37 8.69
N SER A 244 -4.91 10.41 7.87
CA SER A 244 -5.36 11.76 8.21
C SER A 244 -6.65 11.81 9.02
N PHE A 245 -7.66 11.03 8.62
CA PHE A 245 -8.93 10.99 9.34
C PHE A 245 -8.83 10.30 10.70
N ASN A 246 -7.89 9.36 10.87
CA ASN A 246 -7.73 8.59 12.10
C ASN A 246 -6.89 9.36 13.14
N LEU A 247 -6.03 10.28 12.69
CA LEU A 247 -5.27 11.16 13.56
C LEU A 247 -6.18 12.18 14.23
N ASP A 248 -6.21 12.17 15.57
CA ASP A 248 -6.88 13.21 16.35
C ASP A 248 -6.33 14.59 15.98
N HIS A 249 -7.24 15.52 15.69
CA HIS A 249 -6.92 16.83 15.12
C HIS A 249 -5.91 17.62 15.96
N ARG A 250 -5.80 17.35 17.27
CA ARG A 250 -4.86 18.05 18.18
C ARG A 250 -3.40 17.65 17.95
N PHE A 251 -3.18 16.47 17.38
CA PHE A 251 -1.85 16.00 17.00
C PHE A 251 -1.50 16.31 15.55
N HIS A 252 -2.49 16.72 14.73
CA HIS A 252 -2.22 17.17 13.38
C HIS A 252 -1.40 18.46 13.40
N LYS A 253 -0.35 18.46 12.60
CA LYS A 253 0.45 19.63 12.28
C LYS A 253 0.82 19.49 10.81
N SER A 254 0.69 20.55 10.01
CA SER A 254 1.11 20.50 8.60
C SER A 254 2.61 20.75 8.44
N LEU A 255 3.25 20.16 7.43
CA LEU A 255 4.58 20.60 6.99
C LEU A 255 4.51 22.04 6.46
N SER A 256 5.67 22.70 6.27
CA SER A 256 5.72 24.03 5.64
C SER A 256 5.07 24.01 4.26
N VAL A 257 4.26 25.02 3.97
CA VAL A 257 3.53 25.16 2.70
C VAL A 257 4.50 25.37 1.55
N GLU A 258 5.54 26.18 1.77
CA GLU A 258 6.62 26.44 0.82
C GLU A 258 7.28 25.13 0.41
N PHE A 259 7.64 24.32 1.40
CA PHE A 259 8.28 23.04 1.19
C PHE A 259 7.38 22.04 0.45
N ILE A 260 6.11 21.94 0.83
CA ILE A 260 5.15 21.06 0.14
C ILE A 260 4.98 21.51 -1.32
N SER A 261 4.94 22.82 -1.57
CA SER A 261 4.84 23.34 -2.94
C SER A 261 6.03 22.92 -3.80
N GLU A 262 7.25 23.00 -3.26
CA GLU A 262 8.47 22.55 -3.95
C GLU A 262 8.45 21.04 -4.23
N ALA A 263 8.08 20.22 -3.23
CA ALA A 263 7.98 18.77 -3.39
C ALA A 263 6.90 18.38 -4.42
N VAL A 264 5.75 19.03 -4.40
CA VAL A 264 4.68 18.80 -5.39
C VAL A 264 5.17 19.18 -6.79
N GLN A 265 5.83 20.33 -6.96
CA GLN A 265 6.39 20.74 -8.25
C GLN A 265 7.48 19.78 -8.75
N ALA A 266 8.35 19.28 -7.87
CA ALA A 266 9.36 18.29 -8.21
C ALA A 266 8.70 16.98 -8.68
N SER A 267 7.70 16.49 -7.94
CA SER A 267 6.96 15.25 -8.28
C SER A 267 6.16 15.32 -9.58
N GLN A 268 5.86 16.53 -10.09
CA GLN A 268 5.22 16.70 -11.39
C GLN A 268 6.21 16.52 -12.55
N ARG A 269 7.51 16.76 -12.29
CA ARG A 269 8.59 16.62 -13.28
C ARG A 269 9.19 15.22 -13.26
N GLU A 270 9.30 14.63 -12.07
CA GLU A 270 9.90 13.31 -11.85
C GLU A 270 8.90 12.37 -11.18
N TYR A 271 8.78 11.16 -11.71
CA TYR A 271 7.87 10.14 -11.20
C TYR A 271 8.27 9.67 -9.79
N HIS A 272 7.40 9.86 -8.80
CA HIS A 272 7.66 9.41 -7.43
C HIS A 272 7.21 7.94 -7.22
N PRO A 273 8.04 7.04 -6.68
CA PRO A 273 7.69 5.62 -6.51
C PRO A 273 6.43 5.30 -5.69
N MET A 274 6.09 6.14 -4.71
CA MET A 274 4.89 6.00 -3.87
C MET A 274 3.69 6.81 -4.40
N ALA A 275 3.95 7.88 -5.15
CA ALA A 275 2.94 8.89 -5.44
C ALA A 275 2.71 9.13 -6.93
N GLY A 276 3.51 8.54 -7.81
CA GLY A 276 3.56 8.86 -9.23
C GLY A 276 3.71 10.36 -9.42
N TYR A 277 2.83 10.94 -10.26
CA TYR A 277 2.69 12.38 -10.47
C TYR A 277 1.59 13.02 -9.61
N SER A 278 1.18 12.33 -8.55
CA SER A 278 -0.10 12.55 -7.86
C SER A 278 0.06 13.10 -6.45
N LEU A 279 1.29 13.46 -6.07
CA LEU A 279 1.62 13.92 -4.73
C LEU A 279 0.73 15.09 -4.27
N GLY A 280 0.49 16.04 -5.18
CA GLY A 280 -0.41 17.18 -4.93
C GLY A 280 -1.85 16.75 -4.62
N MET A 281 -2.38 15.72 -5.29
CA MET A 281 -3.71 15.20 -5.00
C MET A 281 -3.75 14.48 -3.64
N PHE A 282 -2.73 13.69 -3.30
CA PHE A 282 -2.66 13.06 -1.97
C PHE A 282 -2.60 14.11 -0.86
N TYR A 283 -1.83 15.18 -1.05
CA TYR A 283 -1.81 16.30 -0.13
C TYR A 283 -3.17 17.01 -0.02
N ALA A 284 -3.85 17.26 -1.14
CA ALA A 284 -5.18 17.85 -1.15
C ALA A 284 -6.20 16.98 -0.38
N VAL A 285 -6.21 15.67 -0.63
CA VAL A 285 -7.06 14.72 0.11
C VAL A 285 -6.74 14.74 1.60
N ALA A 286 -5.46 14.74 1.99
CA ALA A 286 -5.06 14.81 3.40
C ALA A 286 -5.61 16.05 4.12
N LYS A 287 -5.59 17.22 3.46
CA LYS A 287 -6.18 18.46 4.01
C LYS A 287 -7.69 18.30 4.23
N VAL A 288 -8.40 17.75 3.25
CA VAL A 288 -9.86 17.55 3.32
C VAL A 288 -10.23 16.63 4.46
N THR A 289 -9.57 15.47 4.57
CA THR A 289 -9.87 14.47 5.59
C THR A 289 -9.45 14.91 6.98
N HIS A 290 -8.37 15.68 7.14
CA HIS A 290 -8.02 16.34 8.41
C HIS A 290 -9.08 17.36 8.83
N TYR A 291 -9.54 18.21 7.91
CA TYR A 291 -10.62 19.14 8.19
C TYR A 291 -11.90 18.40 8.61
N CYS A 292 -12.30 17.38 7.86
CA CYS A 292 -13.46 16.54 8.18
C CYS A 292 -13.33 15.89 9.57
N ARG A 293 -12.13 15.44 9.95
CA ARG A 293 -11.89 14.90 11.29
C ARG A 293 -12.07 15.96 12.37
N GLY A 294 -11.59 17.18 12.15
CA GLY A 294 -11.84 18.31 13.05
C GLY A 294 -13.33 18.57 13.27
N VAL A 295 -14.14 18.56 12.19
CA VAL A 295 -15.61 18.71 12.28
C VAL A 295 -16.24 17.59 13.11
N VAL A 296 -15.83 16.34 12.91
CA VAL A 296 -16.30 15.18 13.71
C VAL A 296 -15.90 15.31 15.18
N ASP A 297 -14.70 15.83 15.46
CA ASP A 297 -14.22 16.14 16.81
C ASP A 297 -14.86 17.43 17.40
N ARG A 298 -15.92 17.95 16.75
CA ARG A 298 -16.74 19.11 17.16
C ARG A 298 -16.05 20.47 17.05
N GLN A 299 -15.10 20.61 16.14
CA GLN A 299 -14.64 21.93 15.72
C GLN A 299 -15.74 22.67 14.94
N SER A 300 -15.75 24.01 15.03
CA SER A 300 -16.66 24.83 14.24
C SER A 300 -16.33 24.70 12.76
N ARG A 301 -17.38 24.59 11.94
CA ARG A 301 -17.24 24.59 10.49
C ARG A 301 -16.77 25.96 9.99
N ASP A 302 -15.83 25.93 9.06
CA ASP A 302 -15.36 27.08 8.29
C ASP A 302 -15.78 26.89 6.84
N LEU A 303 -16.88 27.54 6.46
CA LEU A 303 -17.47 27.42 5.12
C LEU A 303 -16.55 27.96 4.02
N ALA A 304 -15.70 28.96 4.33
CA ALA A 304 -14.76 29.50 3.36
C ALA A 304 -13.63 28.51 3.08
N LEU A 305 -13.12 27.84 4.13
CA LEU A 305 -12.15 26.77 3.97
C LEU A 305 -12.75 25.56 3.25
N GLU A 306 -13.99 25.17 3.56
CA GLU A 306 -14.68 24.09 2.85
C GLU A 306 -14.80 24.36 1.34
N ALA A 307 -15.17 25.58 0.96
CA ALA A 307 -15.25 25.98 -0.44
C ALA A 307 -13.86 25.96 -1.10
N SER A 308 -12.82 26.48 -0.42
CA SER A 308 -11.45 26.43 -0.95
C SER A 308 -10.94 25.01 -1.17
N LEU A 309 -11.23 24.09 -0.26
CA LEU A 309 -10.82 22.68 -0.37
C LEU A 309 -11.56 21.98 -1.51
N GLU A 310 -12.84 22.30 -1.69
CA GLU A 310 -13.64 21.81 -2.81
C GLU A 310 -13.12 22.32 -4.15
N ASP A 311 -12.91 23.62 -4.29
CA ASP A 311 -12.41 24.26 -5.51
C ASP A 311 -11.06 23.67 -5.93
N GLU A 312 -10.16 23.43 -4.97
CA GLU A 312 -8.87 22.79 -5.24
C GLU A 312 -9.03 21.37 -5.83
N MET A 313 -9.94 20.57 -5.30
CA MET A 313 -10.22 19.22 -5.83
C MET A 313 -10.93 19.28 -7.20
N LEU A 314 -11.83 20.23 -7.41
CA LEU A 314 -12.56 20.36 -8.68
C LEU A 314 -11.69 20.92 -9.81
N ALA A 315 -10.77 21.83 -9.50
CA ALA A 315 -9.85 22.46 -10.45
C ALA A 315 -8.69 21.54 -10.87
N TRP A 316 -8.51 20.39 -10.23
CA TRP A 316 -7.43 19.47 -10.56
C TRP A 316 -7.53 18.95 -12.00
N THR A 317 -6.41 19.03 -12.71
CA THR A 317 -6.21 18.44 -14.04
C THR A 317 -5.01 17.49 -14.01
N PRO A 318 -5.04 16.37 -14.75
CA PRO A 318 -3.89 15.48 -14.83
C PRO A 318 -2.68 16.19 -15.44
N SER A 319 -1.50 15.92 -14.91
CA SER A 319 -0.23 16.47 -15.39
C SER A 319 0.39 15.65 -16.53
N GLN A 320 -0.02 14.39 -16.71
CA GLN A 320 0.56 13.42 -17.65
C GLN A 320 -0.53 12.56 -18.32
N GLU A 321 -0.23 12.01 -19.50
CA GLU A 321 -1.12 11.15 -20.29
C GLU A 321 -1.04 9.66 -19.88
N ASP A 322 -1.14 9.36 -18.59
CA ASP A 322 -1.31 7.97 -18.11
C ASP A 322 -2.78 7.74 -17.74
N GLU A 323 -3.51 7.00 -18.57
CA GLU A 323 -4.93 6.72 -18.38
C GLU A 323 -5.18 5.95 -17.07
N LEU A 324 -4.39 4.92 -16.76
CA LEU A 324 -4.65 4.09 -15.59
C LEU A 324 -4.33 4.84 -14.29
N LEU A 325 -3.27 5.64 -14.31
CA LEU A 325 -2.94 6.51 -13.18
C LEU A 325 -4.03 7.58 -13.01
N PHE A 326 -4.48 8.21 -14.11
CA PHE A 326 -5.58 9.16 -14.06
C PHE A 326 -6.82 8.58 -13.38
N LEU A 327 -7.24 7.37 -13.76
CA LEU A 327 -8.41 6.70 -13.15
C LEU A 327 -8.22 6.48 -11.64
N LEU A 328 -7.02 6.12 -11.19
CA LEU A 328 -6.72 5.96 -9.77
C LEU A 328 -6.82 7.31 -9.03
N ILE A 329 -6.19 8.36 -9.56
CA ILE A 329 -6.08 9.65 -8.88
C ILE A 329 -7.40 10.41 -8.89
N ASP A 330 -8.18 10.31 -9.96
CA ASP A 330 -9.55 10.82 -10.02
C ASP A 330 -10.46 10.12 -8.99
N ALA A 331 -10.23 8.84 -8.70
CA ALA A 331 -10.95 8.14 -7.63
C ALA A 331 -10.55 8.67 -6.23
N TYR A 332 -9.28 9.02 -6.00
CA TYR A 332 -8.84 9.69 -4.77
C TYR A 332 -9.41 11.10 -4.59
N ARG A 333 -9.46 11.87 -5.68
CA ARG A 333 -10.12 13.18 -5.72
C ARG A 333 -11.59 13.07 -5.31
N LYS A 334 -12.29 12.09 -5.88
CA LYS A 334 -13.69 11.77 -5.54
C LYS A 334 -13.85 11.25 -4.12
N HIS A 335 -12.89 10.50 -3.59
CA HIS A 335 -12.87 10.14 -2.17
C HIS A 335 -12.92 11.39 -1.28
N GLY A 336 -12.05 12.38 -1.53
CA GLY A 336 -12.05 13.65 -0.78
C GLY A 336 -13.39 14.38 -0.86
N LEU A 337 -13.94 14.55 -2.07
CA LEU A 337 -15.25 15.19 -2.29
C LEU A 337 -16.39 14.46 -1.56
N ILE A 338 -16.43 13.13 -1.63
CA ILE A 338 -17.43 12.30 -0.92
C ILE A 338 -17.31 12.51 0.60
N GLN A 339 -16.10 12.53 1.17
CA GLN A 339 -15.94 12.76 2.61
C GLN A 339 -16.39 14.17 3.01
N LEU A 340 -16.00 15.19 2.24
CA LEU A 340 -16.38 16.58 2.50
C LEU A 340 -17.89 16.74 2.54
N TYR A 341 -18.59 16.22 1.51
CA TYR A 341 -20.04 16.33 1.39
C TYR A 341 -20.79 15.48 2.42
N ARG A 342 -20.31 14.27 2.72
CA ARG A 342 -20.98 13.37 3.66
C ARG A 342 -20.85 13.83 5.11
N ILE A 343 -19.76 14.52 5.47
CA ILE A 343 -19.48 14.98 6.84
C ILE A 343 -19.93 16.42 7.06
N CYS A 344 -19.63 17.31 6.11
CA CYS A 344 -19.93 18.73 6.27
C CYS A 344 -21.31 19.05 5.69
N GLY A 345 -21.65 18.49 4.53
CA GLY A 345 -22.90 18.81 3.83
C GLY A 345 -22.97 20.27 3.33
N ARG A 346 -23.89 20.50 2.40
CA ARG A 346 -24.33 21.84 1.94
C ARG A 346 -25.77 22.10 2.40
N ASP A 347 -26.22 23.34 2.26
CA ASP A 347 -27.53 23.83 2.73
C ASP A 347 -28.73 23.01 2.25
N LEU A 348 -28.62 22.32 1.10
CA LEU A 348 -29.64 21.41 0.57
C LEU A 348 -29.12 19.96 0.57
N GLU A 349 -29.65 19.14 1.49
CA GLU A 349 -29.26 17.73 1.64
C GLU A 349 -29.47 16.90 0.36
N GLN A 350 -30.52 17.21 -0.41
CA GLN A 350 -30.86 16.48 -1.62
C GLN A 350 -29.82 16.67 -2.73
N ASP A 351 -29.21 17.86 -2.83
CA ASP A 351 -28.14 18.12 -3.80
C ASP A 351 -26.87 17.36 -3.42
N ASN A 352 -26.59 17.21 -2.11
CA ASN A 352 -25.44 16.45 -1.64
C ASN A 352 -25.53 14.97 -2.03
N GLU A 353 -26.69 14.35 -1.84
CA GLU A 353 -26.87 12.92 -2.19
C GLU A 353 -26.66 12.66 -3.67
N VAL A 354 -27.15 13.53 -4.54
CA VAL A 354 -26.99 13.38 -6.00
C VAL A 354 -25.50 13.45 -6.37
N MET A 355 -24.78 14.43 -5.84
CA MET A 355 -23.34 14.61 -6.12
C MET A 355 -22.51 13.43 -5.58
N ILE A 356 -22.78 12.99 -4.35
CA ILE A 356 -22.10 11.84 -3.74
C ILE A 356 -22.32 10.58 -4.57
N GLN A 357 -23.57 10.31 -4.99
CA GLN A 357 -23.89 9.14 -5.81
C GLN A 357 -23.22 9.20 -7.19
N GLN A 358 -23.16 10.38 -7.81
CA GLN A 358 -22.47 10.58 -9.07
C GLN A 358 -20.97 10.27 -8.94
N TRP A 359 -20.28 10.91 -7.98
CA TRP A 359 -18.85 10.68 -7.77
C TRP A 359 -18.54 9.25 -7.37
N ALA A 360 -19.38 8.61 -6.54
CA ALA A 360 -19.20 7.21 -6.19
C ALA A 360 -19.31 6.28 -7.41
N SER A 361 -20.30 6.52 -8.29
CA SER A 361 -20.48 5.73 -9.50
C SER A 361 -19.30 5.89 -10.46
N GLU A 362 -18.86 7.12 -10.70
CA GLU A 362 -17.73 7.42 -11.59
C GLU A 362 -16.39 6.87 -11.05
N ALA A 363 -16.12 7.05 -9.75
CA ALA A 363 -14.91 6.48 -9.12
C ALA A 363 -14.91 4.95 -9.21
N MET A 364 -16.06 4.31 -8.97
CA MET A 364 -16.20 2.86 -9.07
C MET A 364 -15.92 2.37 -10.50
N GLU A 365 -16.53 2.99 -11.49
CA GLU A 365 -16.32 2.64 -12.91
C GLU A 365 -14.84 2.78 -13.29
N GLY A 366 -14.19 3.88 -12.90
CA GLY A 366 -12.77 4.11 -13.14
C GLY A 366 -11.87 3.06 -12.48
N LEU A 367 -12.09 2.76 -11.20
CA LEU A 367 -11.33 1.74 -10.47
C LEU A 367 -11.54 0.33 -11.04
N LEU A 368 -12.76 0.01 -11.50
CA LEU A 368 -13.09 -1.27 -12.11
C LEU A 368 -12.47 -1.46 -13.51
N ARG A 369 -12.17 -0.37 -14.24
CA ARG A 369 -11.44 -0.41 -15.51
C ARG A 369 -9.96 -0.76 -15.35
N ILE A 370 -9.34 -0.42 -14.22
CA ILE A 370 -7.93 -0.75 -13.95
C ILE A 370 -7.78 -2.29 -13.86
N PRO A 371 -6.97 -2.93 -14.73
CA PRO A 371 -6.80 -4.37 -14.71
C PRO A 371 -6.26 -4.86 -13.35
N PRO A 372 -6.69 -6.02 -12.82
CA PRO A 372 -6.13 -6.57 -11.58
C PRO A 372 -4.62 -6.83 -11.63
N SER A 373 -4.03 -6.96 -12.82
CA SER A 373 -2.59 -7.10 -13.03
C SER A 373 -1.83 -5.76 -13.00
N SER A 374 -2.53 -4.63 -12.98
CA SER A 374 -1.91 -3.31 -12.87
C SER A 374 -1.29 -3.12 -11.48
N PRO A 375 -0.12 -2.48 -11.39
CA PRO A 375 0.49 -2.17 -10.09
C PRO A 375 -0.38 -1.26 -9.21
N TYR A 376 -1.28 -0.49 -9.83
CA TYR A 376 -2.22 0.41 -9.14
C TYR A 376 -3.31 -0.30 -8.33
N LEU A 377 -3.47 -1.62 -8.48
CA LEU A 377 -4.44 -2.38 -7.70
C LEU A 377 -4.24 -2.19 -6.19
N ASN A 378 -2.99 -2.10 -5.74
CA ASN A 378 -2.63 -1.95 -4.32
C ASN A 378 -3.06 -0.60 -3.71
N PHE A 379 -3.32 0.41 -4.54
CA PHE A 379 -3.66 1.77 -4.11
C PHE A 379 -5.17 2.06 -4.23
N GLN A 380 -5.96 1.09 -4.69
CA GLN A 380 -7.42 1.24 -4.74
C GLN A 380 -8.15 1.22 -3.38
N PRO A 381 -7.67 0.63 -2.28
CA PRO A 381 -8.51 0.38 -1.11
C PRO A 381 -9.28 1.59 -0.54
N ILE A 382 -8.66 2.76 -0.32
CA ILE A 382 -9.37 3.97 0.16
C ILE A 382 -10.48 4.41 -0.79
N PRO A 383 -10.17 4.76 -2.05
CA PRO A 383 -11.20 5.31 -2.92
C PRO A 383 -12.27 4.26 -3.24
N LEU A 384 -11.87 2.98 -3.29
CA LEU A 384 -12.80 1.86 -3.45
C LEU A 384 -13.76 1.76 -2.26
N MET A 385 -13.28 1.82 -1.01
CA MET A 385 -14.15 1.81 0.18
C MET A 385 -15.16 2.95 0.15
N SER A 386 -14.71 4.13 -0.24
CA SER A 386 -15.54 5.34 -0.25
C SER A 386 -16.64 5.24 -1.29
N ALA A 387 -16.27 4.97 -2.54
CA ALA A 387 -17.23 4.78 -3.62
C ALA A 387 -18.17 3.57 -3.37
N ALA A 388 -17.63 2.45 -2.88
CA ALA A 388 -18.41 1.25 -2.63
C ALA A 388 -19.45 1.42 -1.51
N SER A 389 -19.11 2.20 -0.48
CA SER A 389 -20.01 2.46 0.64
C SER A 389 -21.32 3.13 0.19
N GLU A 390 -21.27 3.89 -0.90
CA GLU A 390 -22.39 4.64 -1.46
C GLU A 390 -23.27 3.81 -2.42
N ILE A 391 -22.89 2.56 -2.77
CA ILE A 391 -23.63 1.77 -3.78
C ILE A 391 -25.08 1.46 -3.32
N PRO A 392 -26.10 1.85 -4.10
CA PRO A 392 -27.50 1.59 -3.77
C PRO A 392 -27.84 0.09 -3.68
N ALA A 393 -28.88 -0.25 -2.89
CA ALA A 393 -29.31 -1.63 -2.66
C ALA A 393 -29.71 -2.39 -3.93
N HIS A 394 -30.24 -1.69 -4.93
CA HIS A 394 -30.67 -2.30 -6.20
C HIS A 394 -29.50 -2.66 -7.14
N LYS A 395 -28.29 -2.13 -6.93
CA LYS A 395 -27.11 -2.38 -7.79
C LYS A 395 -26.31 -3.61 -7.31
N LEU A 396 -26.95 -4.77 -7.25
CA LEU A 396 -26.36 -6.01 -6.73
C LEU A 396 -25.09 -6.44 -7.48
N GLN A 397 -25.05 -6.25 -8.80
CA GLN A 397 -23.87 -6.60 -9.60
C GLN A 397 -22.64 -5.77 -9.20
N GLN A 398 -22.79 -4.45 -9.05
CA GLN A 398 -21.68 -3.57 -8.64
C GLN A 398 -21.18 -3.93 -7.23
N ARG A 399 -22.10 -4.27 -6.31
CA ARG A 399 -21.73 -4.75 -4.97
C ARG A 399 -20.86 -6.00 -5.03
N GLU A 400 -21.21 -6.96 -5.88
CA GLU A 400 -20.40 -8.17 -6.07
C GLU A 400 -19.05 -7.87 -6.75
N GLU A 401 -19.00 -7.00 -7.76
CA GLU A 401 -17.76 -6.57 -8.42
C GLU A 401 -16.77 -5.93 -7.43
N VAL A 402 -17.26 -5.13 -6.46
CA VAL A 402 -16.43 -4.59 -5.38
C VAL A 402 -15.87 -5.70 -4.49
N LYS A 403 -16.69 -6.67 -4.07
CA LYS A 403 -16.21 -7.79 -3.25
C LYS A 403 -15.12 -8.59 -3.98
N LEU A 404 -15.30 -8.79 -5.29
CA LEU A 404 -14.30 -9.43 -6.14
C LEU A 404 -13.01 -8.61 -6.20
N ARG A 405 -13.12 -7.28 -6.30
CA ARG A 405 -11.96 -6.38 -6.30
C ARG A 405 -11.18 -6.45 -4.99
N PHE A 406 -11.84 -6.40 -3.83
CA PHE A 406 -11.17 -6.58 -2.53
C PHE A 406 -10.52 -7.95 -2.37
N LYS A 407 -11.15 -9.04 -2.85
CA LYS A 407 -10.52 -10.36 -2.89
C LYS A 407 -9.28 -10.41 -3.80
N ALA A 408 -9.28 -9.65 -4.89
CA ALA A 408 -8.11 -9.52 -5.76
C ALA A 408 -6.98 -8.76 -5.07
N ILE A 409 -7.29 -7.67 -4.36
CA ILE A 409 -6.33 -6.92 -3.54
C ILE A 409 -5.78 -7.83 -2.43
N TYR A 410 -6.62 -8.59 -1.72
CA TYR A 410 -6.15 -9.59 -0.74
C TYR A 410 -5.22 -10.64 -1.39
N SER A 411 -5.51 -11.07 -2.63
CA SER A 411 -4.67 -12.04 -3.34
C SER A 411 -3.28 -11.47 -3.69
N LEU A 412 -3.18 -10.15 -3.85
CA LEU A 412 -1.95 -9.39 -4.05
C LEU A 412 -1.18 -9.19 -2.74
N THR A 413 -1.83 -8.63 -1.72
CA THR A 413 -1.19 -8.11 -0.50
C THR A 413 -1.16 -9.10 0.68
N ARG A 414 -2.06 -10.09 0.66
CA ARG A 414 -2.35 -11.01 1.77
C ARG A 414 -2.87 -10.36 3.05
N LEU A 415 -3.23 -9.07 3.02
CA LEU A 415 -3.64 -8.34 4.21
C LEU A 415 -5.10 -8.67 4.59
N PRO A 416 -5.35 -9.26 5.78
CA PRO A 416 -6.69 -9.66 6.22
C PRO A 416 -7.73 -8.54 6.16
N VAL A 417 -7.31 -7.30 6.39
CA VAL A 417 -8.21 -6.15 6.36
C VAL A 417 -8.93 -5.96 5.02
N MET A 418 -8.37 -6.45 3.91
CA MET A 418 -9.04 -6.39 2.61
C MET A 418 -10.30 -7.28 2.58
N LEU A 419 -10.35 -8.34 3.38
CA LEU A 419 -11.56 -9.15 3.56
C LEU A 419 -12.49 -8.54 4.61
N GLU A 420 -11.94 -7.90 5.64
CA GLU A 420 -12.73 -7.17 6.65
C GLU A 420 -13.45 -5.97 6.03
N ALA A 421 -12.83 -5.32 5.04
CA ALA A 421 -13.42 -4.27 4.21
C ALA A 421 -14.75 -4.72 3.58
N ILE A 422 -14.82 -5.98 3.12
CA ILE A 422 -16.05 -6.55 2.55
C ILE A 422 -17.14 -6.65 3.62
N ASN A 423 -16.80 -7.13 4.81
CA ASN A 423 -17.76 -7.25 5.91
C ASN A 423 -18.26 -5.86 6.34
N LEU A 424 -17.36 -4.87 6.41
CA LEU A 424 -17.71 -3.48 6.73
C LEU A 424 -18.63 -2.87 5.67
N LEU A 425 -18.40 -3.15 4.38
CA LEU A 425 -19.28 -2.69 3.31
C LEU A 425 -20.67 -3.31 3.40
N GLU A 426 -20.76 -4.60 3.70
CA GLU A 426 -22.06 -5.27 3.90
C GLU A 426 -22.85 -4.64 5.05
N GLU A 427 -22.17 -4.34 6.16
CA GLU A 427 -22.77 -3.62 7.29
C GLU A 427 -23.21 -2.21 6.91
N ILE A 428 -22.36 -1.45 6.20
CA ILE A 428 -22.71 -0.09 5.75
C ILE A 428 -23.93 -0.11 4.84
N TRP A 429 -24.00 -1.08 3.93
CA TRP A 429 -25.13 -1.24 3.03
C TRP A 429 -26.43 -1.57 3.78
N GLU A 430 -26.36 -2.36 4.85
CA GLU A 430 -27.50 -2.63 5.74
C GLU A 430 -27.92 -1.34 6.47
N ARG A 431 -26.97 -0.63 7.09
CA ARG A 431 -27.23 0.66 7.74
C ARG A 431 -27.89 1.68 6.81
N ARG A 432 -27.46 1.76 5.55
CA ARG A 432 -28.06 2.63 4.53
C ARG A 432 -29.47 2.24 4.16
N SER A 433 -29.79 0.94 4.14
CA SER A 433 -31.16 0.48 3.91
C SER A 433 -32.12 0.94 5.02
N LEU A 434 -31.58 1.24 6.20
CA LEU A 434 -32.28 1.83 7.34
C LEU A 434 -32.25 3.36 7.37
N GLY A 435 -31.71 4.02 6.34
CA GLY A 435 -31.60 5.47 6.25
C GLY A 435 -30.42 6.09 7.01
N ILE A 436 -29.47 5.29 7.52
CA ILE A 436 -28.29 5.79 8.23
C ILE A 436 -27.19 6.13 7.23
N THR A 437 -26.83 7.41 7.14
CA THR A 437 -25.90 7.97 6.14
C THR A 437 -24.56 8.38 6.75
N THR A 438 -23.94 7.52 7.56
CA THR A 438 -22.59 7.78 8.11
C THR A 438 -21.48 7.35 7.13
N THR A 439 -20.28 7.92 7.28
CA THR A 439 -19.10 7.48 6.53
C THR A 439 -18.49 6.22 7.14
N TRP A 440 -17.82 5.41 6.31
CA TRP A 440 -17.03 4.27 6.79
C TRP A 440 -15.89 4.71 7.73
N LEU A 441 -15.36 5.92 7.51
CA LEU A 441 -14.33 6.54 8.32
C LEU A 441 -14.81 6.81 9.76
N VAL A 442 -16.03 7.33 9.94
CA VAL A 442 -16.63 7.53 11.27
C VAL A 442 -16.89 6.19 11.96
N ILE A 443 -17.36 5.17 11.25
CA ILE A 443 -17.57 3.83 11.82
C ILE A 443 -16.27 3.24 12.35
N LEU A 444 -15.17 3.35 11.59
CA LEU A 444 -13.87 2.84 12.03
C LEU A 444 -13.32 3.63 13.22
N LEU A 445 -13.50 4.95 13.21
CA LEU A 445 -13.12 5.81 14.33
C LEU A 445 -13.82 5.41 15.63
N GLU A 446 -15.14 5.19 15.58
CA GLU A 446 -15.94 4.74 16.73
C GLU A 446 -15.47 3.38 17.28
N ARG A 447 -14.88 2.54 16.42
CA ARG A 447 -14.32 1.23 16.79
C ARG A 447 -12.87 1.29 17.29
N GLY A 448 -12.24 2.47 17.23
CA GLY A 448 -10.80 2.59 17.48
C GLY A 448 -9.94 1.81 16.48
N GLN A 449 -10.50 1.55 15.29
CA GLN A 449 -9.84 0.84 14.19
C GLN A 449 -9.33 1.84 13.17
N VAL A 450 -8.24 1.49 12.50
CA VAL A 450 -7.77 2.21 11.31
C VAL A 450 -7.96 1.27 10.13
N PHE A 451 -8.39 1.81 8.99
CA PHE A 451 -8.28 1.06 7.74
C PHE A 451 -6.81 1.05 7.35
N PRO A 452 -6.08 -0.06 7.57
CA PRO A 452 -4.67 -0.14 7.24
C PRO A 452 -4.55 0.09 5.74
N LEU A 453 -3.63 0.96 5.37
CA LEU A 453 -3.38 1.29 3.98
C LEU A 453 -2.03 0.79 3.52
N ALA A 454 -2.04 0.41 2.23
CA ALA A 454 -1.27 -0.65 1.59
C ALA A 454 -1.67 -2.02 2.14
#